data_AF-A0A395V0W6-F1
#
_entry.id   AF-A0A395V0W6-F1
#
_cell.length_a   1.000
_cell.length_b   1.000
_cell.length_c   1.000
_cell.angle_alpha   90.00
_cell.angle_beta   90.00
_cell.angle_gamma   90.00
#
_symmetry.space_group_name_H-M   'P 1'
#
loop_
_entity.id
_entity.type
_entity.pdbx_description
1 polymer ?
#
loop_
_entity_poly.entity_id
_entity_poly.type
_entity_poly.pdbx_seq_one_letter_code
_entity_poly.pdbx_strand_id
1 'polypeptide(L)'
;TLKKAPVITSQPTAVTGKIGDAVEFRVGASGTNIKYQWQYVLKGQNNWVDFTGGNASAMKKVLNETYDELKVRVVITDGNGNSVTSNTVNVTIIKSEDWELPIM
;
A
#
# COMPACT_ATOMS: atom_id res chain seq x y z
N THR A 1 33.04 -6.01 3.13
CA THR A 1 32.08 -5.64 2.07
C THR A 1 31.13 -4.59 2.61
N LEU A 2 31.02 -3.42 1.97
CA LEU A 2 30.03 -2.42 2.37
C LEU A 2 28.63 -2.94 2.04
N LYS A 3 27.77 -3.15 3.05
CA LYS A 3 26.36 -3.48 2.81
C LYS A 3 25.64 -2.21 2.37
N LYS A 4 25.04 -2.23 1.17
CA LYS A 4 24.28 -1.09 0.63
C LYS A 4 22.94 -0.98 1.36
N ALA A 5 22.65 0.20 1.91
CA ALA A 5 21.36 0.52 2.48
C ALA A 5 20.22 0.29 1.46
N PRO A 6 19.00 -0.02 1.92
CA PRO A 6 17.88 -0.26 1.01
C PRO A 6 17.54 1.02 0.24
N VAL A 7 17.27 0.89 -1.06
CA VAL A 7 16.86 1.99 -1.94
C VAL A 7 15.60 1.60 -2.69
N ILE A 8 14.58 2.44 -2.64
CA ILE A 8 13.36 2.29 -3.43
C ILE A 8 13.66 2.71 -4.87
N THR A 9 13.42 1.80 -5.82
CA THR A 9 13.63 2.02 -7.26
C THR A 9 12.33 2.29 -8.02
N SER A 10 11.19 1.89 -7.46
CA SER A 10 9.86 2.22 -7.96
C SER A 10 8.89 2.37 -6.80
N GLN A 11 8.14 3.47 -6.80
CA GLN A 11 7.13 3.74 -5.77
C GLN A 11 5.84 2.94 -6.04
N PRO A 12 5.04 2.65 -5.01
CA PRO A 12 3.68 2.16 -5.20
C PRO A 12 2.80 3.22 -5.87
N THR A 13 1.73 2.75 -6.50
CA THR A 13 0.70 3.58 -7.12
C THR A 13 -0.62 3.48 -6.35
N ALA A 14 -1.43 4.53 -6.41
CA ALA A 14 -2.80 4.48 -5.91
C ALA A 14 -3.62 3.44 -6.69
N VAL A 15 -4.67 2.92 -6.05
CA VAL A 15 -5.56 1.91 -6.62
C VAL A 15 -7.01 2.34 -6.48
N THR A 16 -7.82 1.93 -7.44
CA THR A 16 -9.26 2.23 -7.48
C THR A 16 -10.00 0.95 -7.84
N GLY A 17 -11.10 0.67 -7.15
CA GLY A 17 -11.91 -0.53 -7.38
C GLY A 17 -13.22 -0.51 -6.60
N LYS A 18 -14.06 -1.50 -6.84
CA LYS A 18 -15.32 -1.72 -6.10
C LYS A 18 -15.06 -2.59 -4.88
N ILE A 19 -15.99 -2.60 -3.93
CA ILE A 19 -15.98 -3.56 -2.82
C ILE A 19 -16.01 -4.99 -3.41
N GLY A 20 -15.12 -5.85 -2.90
CA GLY A 20 -14.92 -7.20 -3.41
C GLY A 20 -13.82 -7.34 -4.48
N ASP A 21 -13.36 -6.24 -5.09
CA ASP A 21 -12.27 -6.29 -6.06
C ASP A 21 -10.94 -6.62 -5.36
N ALA A 22 -10.12 -7.44 -6.02
CA ALA A 22 -8.75 -7.68 -5.60
C ALA A 22 -7.82 -6.65 -6.25
N VAL A 23 -7.24 -5.76 -5.45
CA VAL A 23 -6.23 -4.79 -5.88
C VAL A 23 -4.83 -5.23 -5.44
N GLU A 24 -3.80 -4.71 -6.12
CA GLU A 24 -2.41 -5.06 -5.85
C GLU A 24 -1.53 -3.81 -5.75
N PHE A 25 -0.77 -3.73 -4.67
CA PHE A 25 0.30 -2.75 -4.49
C PHE A 25 1.64 -3.41 -4.82
N ARG A 26 2.53 -2.66 -5.47
CA ARG A 26 3.89 -3.10 -5.80
C ARG A 26 4.90 -2.04 -5.42
N VAL A 27 6.08 -2.46 -4.98
CA VAL A 27 7.25 -1.61 -4.77
C VAL A 27 8.47 -2.25 -5.42
N GLY A 28 9.31 -1.43 -6.03
CA GLY A 28 10.64 -1.84 -6.47
C GLY A 28 11.68 -1.41 -5.44
N ALA A 29 12.57 -2.30 -5.02
CA ALA A 29 13.67 -1.97 -4.13
C ALA A 29 14.93 -2.77 -4.40
N SER A 30 16.07 -2.18 -4.07
CA SER A 30 17.39 -2.81 -4.12
C SER A 30 18.07 -2.72 -2.76
N GLY A 31 18.89 -3.71 -2.43
CA GLY A 31 19.59 -3.81 -1.15
C GLY A 31 19.98 -5.27 -0.86
N THR A 32 20.54 -5.51 0.32
CA THR A 32 20.93 -6.86 0.75
C THR A 32 20.10 -7.28 1.96
N ASN A 33 19.52 -8.49 1.92
CA ASN A 33 18.68 -9.03 3.01
C ASN A 33 17.54 -8.08 3.40
N ILE A 34 16.90 -7.46 2.41
CA ILE A 34 15.79 -6.53 2.64
C ILE A 34 14.50 -7.29 2.98
N LYS A 35 13.72 -6.72 3.90
CA LYS A 35 12.39 -7.16 4.30
C LYS A 35 11.40 -6.04 4.03
N TYR A 36 10.15 -6.41 3.76
CA TYR A 36 9.06 -5.47 3.52
C TYR A 36 8.08 -5.54 4.67
N GLN A 37 7.51 -4.39 5.03
CA GLN A 37 6.34 -4.30 5.89
C GLN A 37 5.40 -3.25 5.32
N TRP A 38 4.33 -3.71 4.68
CA TRP A 38 3.24 -2.83 4.26
C TRP A 38 2.47 -2.35 5.48
N GLN A 39 2.12 -1.07 5.48
CA GLN A 39 1.37 -0.40 6.54
C GLN A 39 0.19 0.35 5.97
N TYR A 40 -0.84 0.52 6.78
CA TYR A 40 -1.98 1.37 6.46
C TYR A 40 -2.31 2.35 7.57
N VAL A 41 -3.07 3.38 7.21
CA VAL A 41 -3.85 4.16 8.15
C VAL A 41 -5.25 4.36 7.58
N LEU A 42 -6.26 4.09 8.42
CA LEU A 42 -7.67 4.26 8.06
C LEU A 42 -8.01 5.75 7.90
N LYS A 43 -9.07 6.04 7.13
CA LYS A 43 -9.60 7.40 6.99
C LYS A 43 -9.86 8.04 8.36
N GLY A 44 -9.37 9.26 8.54
CA GLY A 44 -9.50 10.02 9.79
C GLY A 44 -8.60 9.55 10.94
N GLN A 45 -7.78 8.53 10.74
CA GLN A 45 -6.77 8.08 11.71
C GLN A 45 -5.38 8.61 11.34
N ASN A 46 -4.45 8.58 12.31
CA ASN A 46 -3.06 9.02 12.13
C ASN A 46 -2.02 7.94 12.50
N ASN A 47 -2.46 6.80 13.03
CA ASN A 47 -1.57 5.72 13.46
C ASN A 47 -1.38 4.71 12.32
N TRP A 48 -0.12 4.48 11.94
CA TRP A 48 0.23 3.44 10.98
C TRP A 48 0.16 2.07 11.63
N VAL A 49 -0.51 1.14 10.99
CA VAL A 49 -0.67 -0.26 11.42
C VAL A 49 -0.09 -1.17 10.35
N ASP A 50 0.61 -2.21 10.79
CA ASP A 50 1.16 -3.23 9.90
C ASP A 50 0.04 -4.09 9.30
N PHE A 51 0.08 -4.31 7.99
CA PHE A 51 -0.72 -5.36 7.39
C PHE A 51 -0.18 -6.72 7.78
N THR A 52 -1.03 -7.57 8.35
CA THR A 52 -0.75 -9.00 8.48
C THR A 52 -0.48 -9.59 7.10
N GLY A 53 0.68 -10.23 6.93
CA GLY A 53 1.13 -10.82 5.66
C GLY A 53 1.65 -9.81 4.64
N GLY A 54 1.77 -8.53 4.98
CA GLY A 54 2.37 -7.49 4.13
C GLY A 54 3.90 -7.55 4.02
N ASN A 55 4.46 -8.73 3.70
CA ASN A 55 5.88 -9.04 3.91
C ASN A 55 6.70 -9.11 2.60
N ALA A 56 6.09 -8.79 1.46
CA ALA A 56 6.65 -8.98 0.13
C ALA A 56 6.66 -7.68 -0.69
N SER A 57 7.38 -7.67 -1.81
CA SER A 57 7.42 -6.53 -2.75
C SER A 57 6.08 -6.25 -3.43
N ALA A 58 5.16 -7.23 -3.40
CA ALA A 58 3.78 -7.06 -3.84
C ALA A 58 2.81 -7.51 -2.74
N MET A 59 1.69 -6.80 -2.58
CA MET A 59 0.63 -7.14 -1.64
C MET A 59 -0.73 -7.02 -2.32
N LYS A 60 -1.52 -8.10 -2.28
CA LYS A 60 -2.90 -8.12 -2.74
C LYS A 60 -3.86 -7.88 -1.58
N LYS A 61 -4.92 -7.11 -1.83
CA LYS A 61 -6.01 -6.89 -0.87
C LYS A 61 -7.35 -6.90 -1.58
N VAL A 62 -8.32 -7.58 -0.96
CA VAL A 62 -9.72 -7.50 -1.35
C VAL A 62 -10.31 -6.26 -0.69
N LEU A 63 -10.89 -5.39 -1.50
CA LEU A 63 -11.46 -4.14 -1.04
C LEU A 63 -12.73 -4.40 -0.23
N ASN A 64 -12.86 -3.67 0.88
CA ASN A 64 -14.06 -3.64 1.72
C ASN A 64 -14.39 -2.18 2.08
N GLU A 65 -15.53 -1.98 2.72
CA GLU A 65 -16.06 -0.65 3.08
C GLU A 65 -15.10 0.21 3.93
N THR A 66 -14.24 -0.41 4.75
CA THR A 66 -13.26 0.31 5.59
C THR A 66 -12.05 0.82 4.82
N TYR A 67 -11.89 0.40 3.56
CA TYR A 67 -10.74 0.77 2.73
C TYR A 67 -10.96 2.03 1.90
N ASP A 68 -12.11 2.69 2.01
CA ASP A 68 -12.32 4.00 1.36
C ASP A 68 -11.35 5.04 1.94
N GLU A 69 -10.58 5.69 1.07
CA GLU A 69 -9.49 6.62 1.40
C GLU A 69 -8.38 6.01 2.30
N LEU A 70 -8.23 4.69 2.29
CA LEU A 70 -7.14 4.00 2.99
C LEU A 70 -5.80 4.50 2.46
N LYS A 71 -4.95 5.02 3.36
CA LYS A 71 -3.57 5.36 3.02
C LYS A 71 -2.68 4.15 3.24
N VAL A 72 -1.82 3.85 2.28
CA VAL A 72 -0.92 2.71 2.28
C VAL A 72 0.51 3.16 2.00
N ARG A 73 1.47 2.55 2.69
CA ARG A 73 2.90 2.69 2.42
C ARG A 73 3.62 1.37 2.70
N VAL A 74 4.88 1.27 2.30
CA VAL A 74 5.75 0.16 2.69
C VAL A 74 7.02 0.69 3.34
N VAL A 75 7.41 0.06 4.45
CA VAL A 75 8.71 0.24 5.08
C VAL A 75 9.58 -0.93 4.66
N ILE A 76 10.78 -0.62 4.16
CA ILE A 76 11.76 -1.61 3.70
C ILE A 76 12.97 -1.52 4.61
N THR A 77 13.29 -2.62 5.28
CA THR A 77 14.36 -2.68 6.28
C THR A 77 15.41 -3.70 5.84
N ASP A 78 16.69 -3.35 5.92
CA ASP A 78 17.78 -4.30 5.66
C ASP A 78 18.14 -5.12 6.91
N GLY A 79 18.98 -6.14 6.74
CA GLY A 79 19.45 -6.98 7.84
C GLY A 79 20.33 -6.28 8.88
N ASN A 80 20.65 -5.00 8.72
CA ASN A 80 21.39 -4.17 9.69
C ASN A 80 20.47 -3.16 10.40
N GLY A 81 19.17 -3.15 10.10
CA GLY A 81 18.19 -2.24 10.68
C GLY A 81 18.02 -0.90 9.94
N ASN A 82 18.74 -0.66 8.82
CA ASN A 82 18.50 0.54 8.02
C ASN A 82 17.14 0.43 7.34
N SER A 83 16.35 1.51 7.38
CA SER A 83 15.00 1.53 6.81
C SER A 83 14.80 2.68 5.84
N VAL A 84 14.04 2.42 4.77
CA VAL A 84 13.50 3.42 3.86
C VAL A 84 11.98 3.23 3.75
N THR A 85 11.25 4.33 3.65
CA THR A 85 9.78 4.33 3.57
C THR A 85 9.33 4.86 2.22
N SER A 86 8.34 4.21 1.61
CA SER A 86 7.77 4.65 0.33
C SER A 86 6.97 5.93 0.44
N ASN A 87 6.62 6.50 -0.71
CA ASN A 87 5.52 7.44 -0.81
C ASN A 87 4.23 6.79 -0.29
N THR A 88 3.33 7.63 0.26
CA THR A 88 1.99 7.19 0.66
C THR A 88 1.06 7.24 -0.55
N VAL A 89 0.28 6.18 -0.75
CA VAL A 89 -0.76 6.10 -1.79
C VAL A 89 -2.12 5.89 -1.16
N ASN A 90 -3.19 6.22 -1.88
CA ASN A 90 -4.56 6.03 -1.43
C ASN A 90 -5.27 4.90 -2.18
N VAL A 91 -6.26 4.31 -1.52
CA VAL A 91 -7.32 3.52 -2.13
C VAL A 91 -8.53 4.42 -2.38
N THR A 92 -9.18 4.25 -3.52
CA THR A 92 -10.47 4.88 -3.82
C THR A 92 -11.50 3.80 -4.10
N ILE A 93 -12.59 3.77 -3.33
CA ILE A 93 -13.70 2.86 -3.59
C ILE A 93 -14.67 3.50 -4.59
N ILE A 94 -14.96 2.81 -5.68
CA ILE A 94 -16.01 3.21 -6.61
C ILE A 94 -17.36 2.88 -5.96
N LYS A 95 -18.13 3.92 -5.63
CA LYS A 95 -19.47 3.79 -5.07
C LYS A 95 -20.48 3.63 -6.21
N SER A 96 -21.53 2.86 -5.97
CA SER A 96 -22.61 2.61 -6.93
C SER A 96 -23.46 3.84 -7.23
N GLU A 97 -23.38 4.90 -6.45
CA GLU A 97 -24.25 6.08 -6.62
C GLU A 97 -23.95 6.99 -7.83
N ASP A 98 -23.01 6.67 -8.72
CA ASP A 98 -22.64 7.55 -9.86
C ASP A 98 -23.47 7.34 -11.15
N TRP A 99 -24.51 6.49 -11.15
CA TRP A 99 -25.23 6.10 -12.38
C TRP A 99 -26.77 6.15 -12.39
N GLU A 100 -27.43 6.74 -11.39
CA GLU A 100 -28.84 7.12 -11.58
C GLU A 100 -28.93 8.50 -12.25
N LEU A 101 -28.85 8.52 -13.59
CA LEU A 101 -29.37 9.66 -14.34
C LEU A 101 -30.89 9.74 -14.11
N PRO A 102 -31.46 10.94 -13.90
CA PRO A 102 -32.92 11.09 -13.79
C PRO A 102 -33.56 10.58 -15.08
N ILE A 103 -34.48 9.63 -14.95
CA ILE A 103 -35.34 9.19 -16.05
C ILE A 103 -36.07 10.42 -16.62
N MET A 104 -35.86 10.68 -17.90
CA MET A 104 -36.64 11.65 -18.70
C MET A 104 -38.06 11.13 -18.89
#